data_AF-A0A955HSC6-F1
#
_entry.id   AF-A0A955HSC6-F1
#
_cell.length_a   1.000
_cell.length_b   1.000
_cell.length_c   1.000
_cell.angle_alpha   90.00
_cell.angle_beta   90.00
_cell.angle_gamma   90.00
#
_symmetry.space_group_name_H-M   'P 1'
#
loop_
_entity.id
_entity.type
_entity.pdbx_description
1 polymer ?
#
loop_
_entity_poly.entity_id
_entity_poly.type
_entity_poly.pdbx_seq_one_letter_code
_entity_poly.pdbx_strand_id
1 'polypeptide(L)'
;MSTPHPDYTKMLPIVTMVRDAVAGDPAIKLKKETYLPADFAKDSATGNYTDHYNGYLNRAYFLGVTGRTKEAMIGMVFRKPP
;
A
#
# COMPACT_ATOMS: atom_id res chain seq x y z
N MET A 1 -18.79 0.38 26.64
CA MET A 1 -17.66 0.66 25.72
C MET A 1 -17.04 -0.68 25.33
N SER A 2 -16.94 -0.98 24.04
CA SER A 2 -16.37 -2.26 23.57
C SER A 2 -14.85 -2.13 23.50
N THR A 3 -14.14 -2.80 24.42
CA THR A 3 -12.68 -2.89 24.37
C THR A 3 -12.30 -3.90 23.27
N PRO A 4 -11.51 -3.51 22.26
CA PRO A 4 -11.07 -4.45 21.24
C PRO A 4 -10.18 -5.54 21.84
N HIS A 5 -10.33 -6.77 21.34
CA HIS A 5 -9.51 -7.90 21.76
C HIS A 5 -8.01 -7.59 21.54
N PRO A 6 -7.10 -7.94 22.47
CA PRO A 6 -5.67 -7.61 22.35
C PRO A 6 -5.04 -8.07 21.04
N ASP A 7 -5.44 -9.23 20.53
CA ASP A 7 -4.91 -9.75 19.27
C ASP A 7 -5.43 -9.01 18.04
N TYR A 8 -6.61 -8.39 18.10
CA TYR A 8 -7.08 -7.52 17.04
C TYR A 8 -6.16 -6.31 16.90
N THR A 9 -5.78 -5.68 18.01
CA THR A 9 -4.86 -4.54 18.02
C THR A 9 -3.49 -4.92 17.49
N LYS A 10 -2.97 -6.11 17.83
CA LYS A 10 -1.70 -6.62 17.30
C LYS A 10 -1.73 -6.87 15.79
N MET A 11 -2.84 -7.37 15.26
CA MET A 11 -2.96 -7.74 13.83
C MET A 11 -3.39 -6.58 12.94
N LEU A 12 -3.97 -5.52 13.51
CA LEU A 12 -4.42 -4.33 12.79
C LEU A 12 -3.41 -3.76 11.78
N PRO A 13 -2.10 -3.58 12.10
CA PRO A 13 -1.14 -3.06 11.13
C PRO A 13 -0.95 -4.00 9.93
N ILE A 14 -0.88 -5.31 10.18
CA ILE A 14 -0.73 -6.32 9.13
C ILE A 14 -1.97 -6.34 8.23
N VAL A 15 -3.16 -6.35 8.83
CA VAL A 15 -4.43 -6.33 8.08
C VAL A 15 -4.55 -5.06 7.23
N THR A 16 -4.13 -3.91 7.77
CA THR A 16 -4.15 -2.63 7.05
C THR A 16 -3.20 -2.67 5.85
N MET A 17 -1.97 -3.16 6.04
CA MET A 17 -1.00 -3.32 4.96
C MET A 17 -1.53 -4.21 3.84
N VAL A 18 -2.14 -5.35 4.17
CA VAL A 18 -2.72 -6.25 3.17
C VAL A 18 -3.86 -5.56 2.41
N ARG A 19 -4.70 -4.79 3.10
CA ARG A 19 -5.79 -4.02 2.44
C ARG A 19 -5.25 -2.97 1.47
N ASP A 20 -4.22 -2.24 1.87
CA ASP A 20 -3.60 -1.22 1.02
C ASP A 20 -2.93 -1.87 -0.21
N ALA A 21 -2.27 -3.02 -0.03
CA ALA A 21 -1.69 -3.79 -1.13
C ALA A 21 -2.73 -4.36 -2.10
N VAL A 22 -3.93 -4.71 -1.63
CA VAL A 22 -5.05 -5.15 -2.49
C VAL A 22 -5.68 -3.97 -3.23
N ALA A 23 -5.80 -2.81 -2.57
CA ALA A 23 -6.32 -1.58 -3.18
C ALA A 23 -5.39 -1.00 -4.26
N GLY A 24 -4.09 -1.29 -4.17
CA GLY A 24 -3.13 -1.03 -5.24
C GLY A 24 -2.39 0.29 -5.14
N ASP A 25 -1.79 0.71 -6.26
CA ASP A 25 -0.87 1.86 -6.34
C ASP A 25 -1.40 3.17 -5.73
N PRO A 26 -2.69 3.55 -5.90
CA PRO A 26 -3.22 4.77 -5.28
C PRO A 26 -3.20 4.72 -3.75
N ALA A 27 -3.54 3.58 -3.15
CA ALA A 27 -3.56 3.42 -1.69
C ALA A 27 -2.13 3.46 -1.12
N ILE A 28 -1.17 2.86 -1.83
CA ILE A 28 0.24 2.88 -1.45
C ILE A 28 0.79 4.31 -1.49
N LYS A 29 0.55 5.05 -2.58
CA LYS A 29 1.01 6.45 -2.72
C LYS A 29 0.37 7.40 -1.72
N LEU A 30 -0.90 7.18 -1.36
CA LEU A 30 -1.58 7.97 -0.34
C LEU A 30 -0.91 7.88 1.04
N LYS A 31 -0.29 6.73 1.35
CA LYS A 31 0.40 6.48 2.62
C LYS A 31 1.82 7.04 2.67
N LYS A 32 2.32 7.63 1.57
CA LYS A 32 3.57 8.43 1.52
C LYS A 32 4.74 7.68 2.19
N GLU A 33 5.39 8.29 3.18
CA GLU A 33 6.61 7.79 3.82
C GLU A 33 6.43 6.42 4.49
N THR A 34 5.20 6.02 4.83
CA THR A 34 4.93 4.70 5.40
C THR A 34 5.34 3.56 4.47
N TYR A 35 5.17 3.73 3.15
CA TYR A 35 5.54 2.71 2.15
C TYR A 35 6.63 3.18 1.19
N LEU A 36 6.79 4.49 1.03
CA LEU A 36 7.71 5.13 0.10
C LEU A 36 8.62 6.09 0.89
N PRO A 37 9.48 5.60 1.80
CA PRO A 37 10.42 6.45 2.52
C PRO A 37 11.44 7.05 1.54
N ALA A 38 11.75 8.32 1.71
CA ALA A 38 12.67 9.06 0.86
C ALA A 38 13.78 9.72 1.68
N ASP A 39 14.59 8.89 2.35
CA ASP A 39 15.70 9.38 3.18
C ASP A 39 16.73 10.15 2.35
N PHE A 40 16.89 9.79 1.07
CA PHE A 40 17.73 10.53 0.10
C PHE A 40 17.24 11.95 -0.18
N ALA A 41 15.96 12.25 0.01
CA ALA A 41 15.43 13.59 -0.19
C ALA A 41 15.72 14.48 1.04
N LYS A 42 15.76 13.91 2.25
CA LYS A 42 15.93 14.66 3.52
C LYS A 42 17.30 15.32 3.64
N ASP A 43 18.31 14.78 2.97
CA ASP A 43 19.71 15.28 2.96
C ASP A 43 19.96 16.38 1.91
N SER A 44 18.91 16.85 1.22
CA SER A 44 19.07 17.94 0.26
C SER A 44 19.28 19.27 0.99
N ALA A 45 20.55 19.59 1.25
CA ALA A 45 21.06 20.85 1.79
C ALA A 45 20.58 22.12 1.04
N THR A 46 19.84 21.94 -0.07
CA THR A 46 19.33 22.97 -0.97
C THR A 46 17.87 23.36 -0.71
N GLY A 47 17.18 22.78 0.28
CA GLY A 47 15.83 23.22 0.69
C GLY A 47 14.67 22.74 -0.18
N ASN A 48 14.92 21.90 -1.20
CA ASN A 48 13.91 21.41 -2.15
C ASN A 48 13.39 19.99 -1.85
N TYR A 49 13.35 19.58 -0.58
CA TYR A 49 12.85 18.26 -0.15
C TYR A 49 11.53 17.87 -0.84
N THR A 50 10.58 18.80 -0.84
CA THR A 50 9.22 18.62 -1.37
C THR A 50 9.22 18.26 -2.85
N ASP A 51 10.04 18.92 -3.67
CA ASP A 51 10.08 18.69 -5.12
C ASP A 51 10.73 17.34 -5.46
N HIS A 52 11.82 17.01 -4.78
CA HIS A 52 12.47 15.71 -4.91
C HIS A 52 11.54 14.57 -4.50
N TYR A 53 10.84 14.75 -3.39
CA TYR A 53 9.91 13.76 -2.88
C TYR A 53 8.68 13.60 -3.79
N ASN A 54 8.10 14.69 -4.29
CA ASN A 54 7.00 14.64 -5.25
C ASN A 54 7.42 13.96 -6.56
N GLY A 55 8.63 14.24 -7.05
CA GLY A 55 9.19 13.55 -8.20
C GLY A 55 9.36 12.05 -7.97
N TYR A 56 9.80 11.65 -6.78
CA TYR A 56 9.88 10.24 -6.40
C TYR A 56 8.50 9.58 -6.31
N LEU A 57 7.53 10.20 -5.63
CA LEU A 57 6.15 9.69 -5.52
C LEU A 57 5.50 9.46 -6.89
N ASN A 58 5.73 10.37 -7.84
CA ASN A 58 5.20 10.22 -9.20
C ASN A 58 5.83 9.05 -9.97
N ARG A 59 7.13 8.81 -9.76
CA ARG A 59 7.87 7.72 -10.43
C ARG A 59 7.71 6.36 -9.75
N ALA A 60 7.40 6.34 -8.46
CA ALA A 60 7.16 5.10 -7.74
C ALA A 60 6.00 4.33 -8.40
N TYR A 61 6.22 3.05 -8.67
CA TYR A 61 5.25 2.17 -9.29
C TYR A 61 5.05 0.94 -8.42
N PHE A 62 3.81 0.71 -8.00
CA PHE A 62 3.38 -0.51 -7.33
C PHE A 62 2.61 -1.40 -8.31
N LEU A 63 3.18 -2.57 -8.62
CA LEU A 63 2.64 -3.50 -9.62
C LEU A 63 1.23 -4.04 -9.28
N GLY A 64 0.86 -4.12 -7.99
CA GLY A 64 -0.50 -4.48 -7.57
C GLY A 64 -0.93 -5.91 -7.93
N VAL A 65 -0.01 -6.87 -7.93
CA VAL A 65 -0.31 -8.29 -8.27
C VAL A 65 -1.35 -8.90 -7.34
N THR A 66 -1.30 -8.55 -6.06
CA THR A 66 -2.19 -9.05 -4.99
C THR A 66 -3.67 -8.87 -5.31
N GLY A 67 -4.08 -7.67 -5.74
CA GLY A 67 -5.47 -7.41 -6.12
C GLY A 67 -5.90 -8.23 -7.33
N ARG A 68 -5.05 -8.31 -8.36
CA ARG A 68 -5.33 -9.08 -9.59
C ARG A 68 -5.48 -10.57 -9.30
N THR A 69 -4.61 -11.14 -8.48
CA THR A 69 -4.67 -12.55 -8.08
C THR A 69 -5.94 -12.85 -7.28
N LYS A 70 -6.34 -11.96 -6.36
CA LYS A 70 -7.60 -12.10 -5.62
C LYS A 70 -8.80 -12.19 -6.57
N GLU A 71 -8.91 -11.27 -7.52
CA GLU A 71 -10.03 -11.27 -8.47
C GLU A 71 -10.02 -12.50 -9.38
N ALA A 72 -8.85 -12.95 -9.82
CA ALA A 72 -8.72 -14.19 -10.61
C ALA A 72 -9.18 -15.43 -9.81
N MET A 73 -8.80 -15.53 -8.53
CA MET A 73 -9.23 -16.62 -7.66
C MET A 73 -10.74 -16.61 -7.42
N ILE A 74 -11.34 -15.43 -7.23
CA ILE A 74 -12.80 -15.30 -7.10
C ILE A 74 -13.48 -15.79 -8.39
N GLY A 75 -12.99 -15.38 -9.56
CA GLY A 75 -13.54 -15.83 -10.84
C GLY A 75 -13.45 -17.34 -11.07
N MET A 76 -12.40 -18.00 -10.56
CA MET A 76 -12.25 -19.46 -10.67
C MET A 76 -13.33 -20.23 -9.90
N VAL A 77 -13.76 -19.73 -8.73
CA VAL A 77 -14.80 -20.39 -7.91
C VAL A 77 -16.14 -20.47 -8.65
N PHE A 78 -16.47 -19.43 -9.43
CA PHE A 78 -17.74 -19.34 -10.15
C PHE A 78 -17.66 -19.84 -11.60
N ARG A 79 -16.56 -20.47 -12.00
CA ARG A 79 -16.38 -20.95 -13.36
C ARG A 79 -17.24 -22.20 -13.61
N LYS A 80 -18.19 -22.11 -14.55
CA LYS A 80 -19.03 -23.25 -14.95
C LYS A 80 -18.25 -24.15 -15.92
N PRO A 81 -18.23 -25.49 -15.72
CA PRO A 81 -17.74 -26.42 -16.75
C PRO A 81 -18.63 -26.33 -18.01
N PRO A 82 -18.07 -26.66 -19.20
CA PRO A 82 -18.83 -26.65 -20.46
C PRO A 82 -20.04 -27.60 -20.42
#